data_AF-A0A926HA18-F1
#
_entry.id   AF-A0A926HA18-F1
#
_cell.length_a   1.000
_cell.length_b   1.000
_cell.length_c   1.000
_cell.angle_alpha   90.00
_cell.angle_beta   90.00
_cell.angle_gamma   90.00
#
_symmetry.space_group_name_H-M   'P 1'
#
loop_
_entity.id
_entity.type
_entity.pdbx_description
1 polymer ?
#
loop_
_entity_poly.entity_id
_entity_poly.type
_entity_poly.pdbx_seq_one_letter_code
_entity_poly.pdbx_strand_id
1 'polypeptide(L)'
;RPAGAWTPLAKLPPQLALPVQSRAGTSTPRGVSEVDDIDAPSSLFATAVVGSFTRLRAQVQGQLGYDFLHTFGDTWRSIGNMNGGLASWHKTGRAFDVPHAFNAGGERRLYLARQVLGNQTYFRMYLRARQQDGSAGAPMRESVFEVLGRQNDPAVIREGGYPLPPPSGYFIDFTELAEREGWTRIPGLTAPDGDWRKYYNDIEYWHYERRDNLTWYDAMMLVHPPARLAEWVSRAKLFDQGYGAEMLDQLGVP
;
A
#
# COMPACT_ATOMS: atom_id res chain seq x y z
N ARG A 1 32.62 3.45 -18.55
CA ARG A 1 32.26 3.09 -17.14
C ARG A 1 31.04 2.20 -17.23
N PRO A 2 31.09 0.89 -16.96
CA PRO A 2 29.90 0.06 -17.07
C PRO A 2 28.98 0.29 -15.87
N ALA A 3 27.68 0.23 -16.17
CA ALA A 3 26.55 0.39 -15.26
C ALA A 3 26.63 -0.60 -14.09
N GLY A 4 26.29 -0.13 -12.89
CA GLY A 4 26.24 -0.94 -11.69
C GLY A 4 25.28 -2.12 -11.86
N ALA A 5 25.80 -3.32 -11.62
CA ALA A 5 25.03 -4.55 -11.64
C ALA A 5 23.87 -4.47 -10.64
N TRP A 6 22.67 -4.73 -11.14
CA TRP A 6 21.43 -4.86 -10.37
C TRP A 6 21.50 -6.16 -9.56
N THR A 7 21.45 -6.08 -8.23
CA THR A 7 21.43 -7.26 -7.35
C THR A 7 20.04 -7.39 -6.73
N PRO A 8 19.26 -8.43 -7.08
CA PRO A 8 17.95 -8.68 -6.47
C PRO A 8 18.13 -9.04 -4.98
N LEU A 9 17.44 -8.34 -4.08
CA LEU A 9 17.37 -8.69 -2.66
C LEU A 9 16.46 -9.90 -2.48
N ALA A 10 16.98 -11.09 -2.78
CA ALA A 10 16.35 -12.34 -2.39
C ALA A 10 16.53 -12.56 -0.87
N LYS A 11 15.40 -12.81 -0.20
CA LYS A 11 15.24 -13.26 1.20
C LYS A 11 15.26 -12.15 2.27
N LEU A 12 14.07 -11.65 2.62
CA LEU A 12 13.80 -11.18 3.96
C LEU A 12 12.64 -12.00 4.57
N PRO A 13 12.87 -12.79 5.64
CA PRO A 13 11.82 -13.28 6.52
C PRO A 13 11.12 -12.11 7.25
N PRO A 14 9.95 -12.34 7.86
CA PRO A 14 8.95 -11.29 8.12
C PRO A 14 9.42 -10.31 9.20
N GLN A 15 9.03 -9.05 9.00
CA GLN A 15 9.06 -7.99 10.02
C GLN A 15 10.38 -7.88 10.80
N LEU A 16 11.44 -7.50 10.11
CA LEU A 16 12.37 -6.55 10.71
C LEU A 16 12.13 -5.25 9.96
N ALA A 17 11.41 -4.34 10.62
CA ALA A 17 11.49 -2.94 10.30
C ALA A 17 12.97 -2.63 10.09
N LEU A 18 13.35 -2.31 8.85
CA LEU A 18 14.63 -1.64 8.65
C LEU A 18 14.60 -0.46 9.63
N PRO A 19 15.62 -0.28 10.48
CA PRO A 19 15.66 0.91 11.30
C PRO A 19 15.62 2.08 10.33
N VAL A 20 14.47 2.77 10.27
CA VAL A 20 14.42 4.12 9.75
C VAL A 20 15.45 4.84 10.59
N GLN A 21 16.56 5.22 9.96
CA GLN A 21 17.56 6.03 10.62
C GLN A 21 16.83 7.24 11.15
N SER A 22 16.63 7.29 12.46
CA SER A 22 16.11 8.46 13.14
C SER A 22 17.17 9.53 12.93
N ARG A 23 16.95 10.39 11.94
CA ARG A 23 17.66 11.66 11.91
C ARG A 23 17.25 12.40 13.17
N ALA A 24 18.14 12.41 14.15
CA ALA A 24 17.98 13.18 15.37
C ALA A 24 17.70 14.65 15.00
N GLY A 25 16.63 15.22 15.56
CA GLY A 25 16.52 16.68 15.73
C GLY A 25 15.40 17.46 15.03
N THR A 26 14.47 16.84 14.29
CA THR A 26 13.32 17.58 13.73
C THR A 26 12.00 17.06 14.26
N SER A 27 11.18 17.94 14.85
CA SER A 27 9.79 17.63 15.16
C SER A 27 9.08 17.14 13.89
N THR A 28 8.34 16.03 13.98
CA THR A 28 7.56 15.51 12.85
C THR A 28 6.64 16.59 12.29
N PRO A 29 6.70 16.90 10.97
CA PRO A 29 5.82 17.89 10.35
C PRO A 29 4.35 17.55 10.60
N ARG A 30 3.55 18.58 10.93
CA ARG A 30 2.11 18.46 11.21
C ARG A 30 1.28 19.00 10.04
N GLY A 31 0.00 18.63 10.03
CA GLY A 31 -0.98 19.00 9.02
C GLY A 31 -0.91 18.13 7.77
N VAL A 32 -1.76 18.47 6.81
CA VAL A 32 -1.80 17.86 5.48
C VAL A 32 -1.25 18.82 4.43
N SER A 33 -0.73 18.25 3.36
CA SER A 33 -0.24 18.98 2.19
C SER A 33 -0.79 18.30 0.94
N GLU A 34 -1.08 19.10 -0.09
CA GLU A 34 -1.46 18.59 -1.40
C GLU A 34 -0.22 18.07 -2.13
N VAL A 35 -0.44 17.01 -2.92
CA VAL A 35 0.53 16.55 -3.92
C VAL A 35 0.00 16.96 -5.29
N ASP A 36 0.81 17.73 -6.01
CA ASP A 36 0.44 18.23 -7.33
C ASP A 36 0.44 17.13 -8.40
N ASP A 37 -0.31 17.39 -9.48
CA ASP A 37 -0.31 16.58 -10.70
C ASP A 37 -0.66 15.10 -10.45
N ILE A 38 -1.65 14.85 -9.58
CA ILE A 38 -2.27 13.53 -9.41
C ILE A 38 -3.77 13.61 -9.72
N ASP A 39 -4.29 12.56 -10.33
CA ASP A 39 -5.71 12.31 -10.55
C ASP A 39 -6.22 11.36 -9.47
N ALA A 40 -6.88 11.92 -8.45
CA ALA A 40 -7.33 11.20 -7.27
C ALA A 40 -8.57 11.87 -6.67
N PRO A 41 -9.41 11.14 -5.90
CA PRO A 41 -10.52 11.76 -5.16
C PRO A 41 -10.06 12.85 -4.18
N SER A 42 -8.82 12.75 -3.70
CA SER A 42 -8.14 13.78 -2.93
C SER A 42 -6.64 13.77 -3.26
N SER A 43 -6.00 14.93 -3.22
CA SER A 43 -4.54 15.08 -3.36
C SER A 43 -3.82 15.19 -2.02
N LEU A 44 -4.54 15.04 -0.89
CA LEU A 44 -3.99 15.31 0.44
C LEU A 44 -3.20 14.13 0.99
N PHE A 45 -2.05 14.43 1.57
CA PHE A 45 -1.23 13.53 2.37
C PHE A 45 -0.83 14.21 3.66
N ALA A 46 -0.44 13.44 4.68
CA ALA A 46 0.25 14.01 5.83
C ALA A 46 1.54 14.67 5.36
N THR A 47 1.79 15.92 5.78
CA THR A 47 2.96 16.70 5.36
C THR A 47 4.27 15.94 5.58
N ALA A 48 4.33 15.12 6.64
CA ALA A 48 5.50 14.31 6.98
C ALA A 48 5.86 13.23 5.93
N VAL A 49 4.91 12.77 5.10
CA VAL A 49 5.13 11.66 4.15
C VAL A 49 5.16 12.10 2.69
N VAL A 50 4.80 13.35 2.37
CA VAL A 50 4.82 13.90 0.99
C VAL A 50 6.17 13.66 0.32
N GLY A 51 7.27 14.05 0.97
CA GLY A 51 8.61 13.88 0.39
C GLY A 51 8.96 12.42 0.09
N SER A 52 8.41 11.47 0.84
CA SER A 52 8.58 10.04 0.59
C SER A 52 7.80 9.58 -0.63
N PHE A 53 6.54 10.00 -0.73
CA PHE A 53 5.69 9.71 -1.87
C PHE A 53 6.27 10.30 -3.17
N THR A 54 6.75 11.54 -3.15
CA THR A 54 7.37 12.18 -4.32
C THR A 54 8.58 11.40 -4.83
N ARG A 55 9.44 10.89 -3.92
CA ARG A 55 10.58 10.05 -4.32
C ARG A 55 10.14 8.70 -4.87
N LEU A 56 9.09 8.09 -4.33
CA LEU A 56 8.52 6.85 -4.85
C LEU A 56 8.00 7.07 -6.28
N ARG A 57 7.17 8.09 -6.51
CA ARG A 57 6.64 8.45 -7.83
C ARG A 57 7.75 8.68 -8.84
N ALA A 58 8.77 9.46 -8.49
CA ALA A 58 9.92 9.72 -9.37
C ALA A 58 10.70 8.43 -9.72
N GLN A 59 10.93 7.54 -8.76
CA GLN A 59 11.62 6.26 -9.00
C GLN A 59 10.81 5.31 -9.89
N VAL A 60 9.51 5.19 -9.61
CA VAL A 60 8.60 4.37 -10.41
C VAL A 60 8.54 4.90 -11.83
N GLN A 61 8.32 6.21 -12.01
CA GLN A 61 8.25 6.81 -13.34
C GLN A 61 9.55 6.65 -14.12
N GLY A 62 10.70 6.86 -13.47
CA GLY A 62 12.01 6.72 -14.09
C GLY A 62 12.33 5.30 -14.57
N GLN A 63 11.90 4.27 -13.83
CA GLN A 63 12.15 2.88 -14.21
C GLN A 63 11.03 2.27 -15.09
N LEU A 64 9.78 2.64 -14.85
CA LEU A 64 8.63 2.14 -15.59
C LEU A 64 8.51 2.77 -16.98
N GLY A 65 8.91 4.04 -17.11
CA GLY A 65 8.69 4.84 -18.33
C GLY A 65 7.23 5.30 -18.52
N TYR A 66 6.41 5.15 -17.49
CA TYR A 66 5.04 5.65 -17.36
C TYR A 66 4.82 6.20 -15.96
N ASP A 67 3.92 7.15 -15.80
CA ASP A 67 3.52 7.66 -14.49
C ASP A 67 2.37 6.83 -13.90
N PHE A 68 2.71 5.68 -13.33
CA PHE A 68 1.73 4.79 -12.68
C PHE A 68 1.08 5.43 -11.46
N LEU A 69 1.81 6.31 -10.78
CA LEU A 69 1.38 7.04 -9.58
C LEU A 69 0.84 8.44 -9.93
N HIS A 70 0.30 8.61 -11.14
CA HIS A 70 -0.51 9.77 -11.49
C HIS A 70 -1.96 9.56 -11.07
N THR A 71 -2.54 8.38 -11.32
CA THR A 71 -3.94 8.07 -10.96
C THR A 71 -4.02 7.24 -9.69
N PHE A 72 -4.95 7.58 -8.79
CA PHE A 72 -5.17 6.87 -7.52
C PHE A 72 -6.62 6.44 -7.34
N GLY A 73 -6.80 5.36 -6.57
CA GLY A 73 -8.10 5.00 -6.02
C GLY A 73 -8.49 5.91 -4.86
N ASP A 74 -7.57 6.17 -3.93
CA ASP A 74 -7.81 6.95 -2.70
C ASP A 74 -6.47 7.36 -2.04
N THR A 75 -6.47 8.43 -1.25
CA THR A 75 -5.28 8.98 -0.55
C THR A 75 -5.63 9.61 0.81
N TRP A 76 -6.83 10.19 0.92
CA TRP A 76 -7.28 10.90 2.10
C TRP A 76 -8.78 10.76 2.31
N ARG A 77 -9.15 10.43 3.56
CA ARG A 77 -10.54 10.43 4.03
C ARG A 77 -10.71 11.40 5.18
N SER A 78 -11.81 12.15 5.18
CA SER A 78 -12.18 12.95 6.36
C SER A 78 -12.45 12.08 7.58
N ILE A 79 -12.21 12.60 8.78
CA ILE A 79 -12.35 11.85 10.04
C ILE A 79 -13.73 11.18 10.21
N GLY A 80 -14.80 11.86 9.77
CA GLY A 80 -16.18 11.37 9.84
C GLY A 80 -16.58 10.39 8.72
N ASN A 81 -15.69 10.11 7.76
CA ASN A 81 -15.95 9.11 6.72
C ASN A 81 -16.02 7.71 7.36
N MET A 82 -17.08 6.95 7.11
CA MET A 82 -17.27 5.62 7.70
C MET A 82 -16.76 4.47 6.79
N ASN A 83 -16.39 4.76 5.53
CA ASN A 83 -15.89 3.76 4.60
C ASN A 83 -14.51 3.26 5.05
N GLY A 84 -14.38 1.94 5.20
CA GLY A 84 -13.16 1.30 5.72
C GLY A 84 -12.98 1.42 7.23
N GLY A 85 -14.05 1.77 7.97
CA GLY A 85 -14.02 1.85 9.43
C GLY A 85 -13.36 3.11 9.97
N LEU A 86 -13.35 3.23 11.30
CA LEU A 86 -12.78 4.42 11.94
C LEU A 86 -11.27 4.48 11.79
N ALA A 87 -10.60 3.34 11.96
CA ALA A 87 -9.15 3.22 12.02
C ALA A 87 -8.45 3.15 10.63
N SER A 88 -9.14 3.57 9.56
CA SER A 88 -8.52 3.64 8.23
C SER A 88 -7.31 4.57 8.23
N TRP A 89 -6.18 4.11 7.68
CA TRP A 89 -4.96 4.90 7.56
C TRP A 89 -5.07 6.03 6.52
N HIS A 90 -6.04 5.98 5.61
CA HIS A 90 -6.39 7.11 4.73
C HIS A 90 -6.78 8.37 5.51
N LYS A 91 -7.35 8.23 6.72
CA LYS A 91 -7.69 9.38 7.58
C LYS A 91 -6.48 10.07 8.20
N THR A 92 -5.35 9.36 8.23
CA THR A 92 -4.09 9.89 8.75
C THR A 92 -3.27 10.58 7.66
N GLY A 93 -3.68 10.48 6.39
CA GLY A 93 -2.90 10.94 5.23
C GLY A 93 -1.62 10.15 4.99
N ARG A 94 -1.54 8.94 5.55
CA ARG A 94 -0.38 8.04 5.44
C ARG A 94 -0.74 6.72 4.76
N ALA A 95 -1.77 6.74 3.93
CA ALA A 95 -2.11 5.63 3.05
C ALA A 95 -2.40 6.14 1.63
N PHE A 96 -2.28 5.26 0.65
CA PHE A 96 -2.80 5.48 -0.69
C PHE A 96 -3.23 4.15 -1.32
N ASP A 97 -4.19 4.23 -2.23
CA ASP A 97 -4.64 3.13 -3.07
C ASP A 97 -4.23 3.40 -4.51
N VAL A 98 -3.48 2.47 -5.10
CA VAL A 98 -3.13 2.53 -6.52
C VAL A 98 -4.25 1.93 -7.40
N PRO A 99 -4.25 2.18 -8.72
CA PRO A 99 -5.27 1.63 -9.60
C PRO A 99 -5.30 0.10 -9.58
N HIS A 100 -6.51 -0.48 -9.58
CA HIS A 100 -6.72 -1.93 -9.61
C HIS A 100 -6.26 -2.58 -10.93
N ALA A 101 -6.06 -1.78 -11.97
CA ALA A 101 -5.51 -2.21 -13.23
C ALA A 101 -4.63 -1.10 -13.79
N PHE A 102 -3.60 -1.50 -14.53
CA PHE A 102 -2.76 -0.56 -15.25
C PHE A 102 -2.58 -1.07 -16.68
N ASN A 103 -3.14 -0.32 -17.63
CA ASN A 103 -3.04 -0.60 -19.05
C ASN A 103 -2.37 0.59 -19.73
N ALA A 104 -1.32 0.34 -20.52
CA ALA A 104 -0.63 1.39 -21.25
C ALA A 104 -0.08 0.84 -22.57
N GLY A 105 -0.30 1.59 -23.65
CA GLY A 105 0.06 1.16 -25.01
C GLY A 105 -0.76 -0.05 -25.50
N GLY A 106 -2.01 -0.17 -25.05
CA GLY A 106 -2.91 -1.28 -25.45
C GLY A 106 -2.67 -2.61 -24.72
N GLU A 107 -1.77 -2.65 -23.74
CA GLU A 107 -1.40 -3.88 -23.02
C GLU A 107 -1.58 -3.75 -21.50
N ARG A 108 -1.89 -4.87 -20.84
CA ARG A 108 -1.79 -5.00 -19.38
C ARG A 108 -0.35 -4.82 -18.93
N ARG A 109 -0.16 -4.00 -17.90
CA ARG A 109 1.15 -3.66 -17.32
C ARG A 109 1.27 -4.04 -15.85
N LEU A 110 0.16 -4.16 -15.12
CA LEU A 110 0.15 -4.60 -13.72
C LEU A 110 -0.08 -6.11 -13.60
N TYR A 111 0.80 -6.77 -12.83
CA TYR A 111 0.76 -8.19 -12.53
C TYR A 111 0.98 -8.40 -11.03
N LEU A 112 0.31 -9.40 -10.47
CA LEU A 112 0.40 -9.73 -9.04
C LEU A 112 1.14 -11.04 -8.85
N ALA A 113 1.94 -11.15 -7.80
CA ALA A 113 2.43 -12.42 -7.28
C ALA A 113 1.94 -12.62 -5.86
N ARG A 114 1.39 -13.79 -5.56
CA ARG A 114 0.98 -14.15 -4.19
C ARG A 114 2.23 -14.49 -3.36
N GLN A 115 2.32 -13.95 -2.16
CA GLN A 115 3.39 -14.22 -1.21
C GLN A 115 2.80 -14.54 0.17
N VAL A 116 3.21 -15.66 0.76
CA VAL A 116 2.83 -16.02 2.13
C VAL A 116 3.96 -15.67 3.07
N LEU A 117 3.68 -14.83 4.07
CA LEU A 117 4.62 -14.43 5.11
C LEU A 117 4.00 -14.77 6.47
N GLY A 118 4.56 -15.75 7.18
CA GLY A 118 3.93 -16.28 8.39
C GLY A 118 2.55 -16.89 8.08
N ASN A 119 1.53 -16.46 8.82
CA ASN A 119 0.13 -16.85 8.62
C ASN A 119 -0.65 -15.90 7.69
N GLN A 120 0.01 -14.88 7.14
CA GLN A 120 -0.63 -13.86 6.31
C GLN A 120 -0.30 -14.03 4.83
N THR A 121 -1.25 -13.65 3.97
CA THR A 121 -1.07 -13.63 2.52
C THR A 121 -0.99 -12.19 2.04
N TYR A 122 0.07 -11.89 1.30
CA TYR A 122 0.33 -10.61 0.67
C TYR A 122 0.36 -10.79 -0.85
N PHE A 123 0.19 -9.68 -1.55
CA PHE A 123 0.26 -9.63 -3.01
C PHE A 123 1.33 -8.63 -3.40
N ARG A 124 2.28 -9.09 -4.20
CA ARG A 124 3.44 -8.32 -4.66
C ARG A 124 3.09 -7.78 -6.04
N MET A 125 3.31 -6.49 -6.29
CA MET A 125 2.94 -5.85 -7.54
C MET A 125 4.16 -5.71 -8.45
N TYR A 126 4.04 -6.20 -9.67
CA TYR A 126 5.02 -6.06 -10.73
C TYR A 126 4.44 -5.23 -11.87
N LEU A 127 5.20 -4.22 -12.30
CA LEU A 127 4.81 -3.35 -13.40
C LEU A 127 5.73 -3.62 -14.60
N ARG A 128 5.15 -4.00 -15.73
CA ARG A 128 5.90 -4.25 -16.97
C ARG A 128 6.47 -2.94 -17.51
N ALA A 129 7.80 -2.85 -17.56
CA ALA A 129 8.52 -1.66 -18.02
C ALA A 129 8.12 -1.28 -19.47
N ARG A 130 8.15 0.01 -19.78
CA ARG A 130 7.93 0.51 -21.14
C ARG A 130 9.03 -0.01 -22.08
N GLN A 131 10.27 0.08 -21.65
CA GLN A 131 11.41 -0.51 -22.36
C GLN A 131 11.49 -2.00 -22.03
N GLN A 132 11.65 -2.83 -23.06
CA GLN A 132 11.71 -4.30 -22.95
C GLN A 132 13.02 -4.85 -23.52
N ASP A 133 14.05 -4.00 -23.62
CA ASP A 133 15.40 -4.32 -24.08
C ASP A 133 16.36 -4.67 -22.92
N GLY A 134 15.87 -4.68 -21.67
CA GLY A 134 16.64 -4.92 -20.46
C GLY A 134 17.34 -3.70 -19.87
N SER A 135 17.14 -2.51 -20.45
CA SER A 135 17.64 -1.25 -19.85
C SER A 135 16.89 -0.85 -18.57
N ALA A 136 15.68 -1.39 -18.37
CA ALA A 136 14.84 -1.12 -17.20
C ALA A 136 14.14 -2.40 -16.73
N GLY A 137 14.08 -2.59 -15.40
CA GLY A 137 13.49 -3.77 -14.77
C GLY A 137 14.31 -5.06 -14.95
N ALA A 138 13.71 -6.18 -14.56
CA ALA A 138 14.28 -7.51 -14.68
C ALA A 138 13.20 -8.51 -15.12
N PRO A 139 13.58 -9.68 -15.69
CA PRO A 139 12.62 -10.75 -15.92
C PRO A 139 11.94 -11.17 -14.62
N MET A 140 10.60 -11.21 -14.63
CA MET A 140 9.81 -11.71 -13.51
C MET A 140 10.07 -13.21 -13.32
N ARG A 141 10.27 -13.65 -12.08
CA ARG A 141 10.56 -15.06 -11.77
C ARG A 141 9.41 -15.73 -11.04
N GLU A 142 8.58 -14.93 -10.41
CA GLU A 142 7.43 -15.32 -9.63
C GLU A 142 6.26 -15.68 -10.55
N SER A 143 5.49 -16.71 -10.18
CA SER A 143 4.22 -16.98 -10.86
C SER A 143 3.28 -15.80 -10.69
N VAL A 144 2.60 -15.41 -11.78
CA VAL A 144 1.53 -14.43 -11.71
C VAL A 144 0.33 -15.07 -11.03
N PHE A 145 -0.27 -14.39 -10.07
CA PHE A 145 -1.50 -14.82 -9.43
C PHE A 145 -2.69 -14.12 -10.08
N GLU A 146 -3.50 -14.87 -10.82
CA GLU A 146 -4.69 -14.35 -11.49
C GLU A 146 -5.87 -14.37 -10.53
N VAL A 147 -6.38 -13.17 -10.24
CA VAL A 147 -7.38 -12.91 -9.20
C VAL A 147 -8.78 -12.74 -9.77
N LEU A 148 -8.95 -12.52 -11.08
CA LEU A 148 -10.28 -12.33 -11.67
C LEU A 148 -10.96 -13.65 -12.03
N GLY A 149 -10.20 -14.76 -12.07
CA GLY A 149 -10.70 -16.08 -12.45
C GLY A 149 -11.64 -16.77 -11.45
N ARG A 150 -11.94 -16.16 -10.29
CA ARG A 150 -12.70 -16.78 -9.19
C ARG A 150 -14.21 -16.88 -9.44
N GLN A 151 -14.71 -16.46 -10.59
CA GLN A 151 -16.14 -16.23 -10.75
C GLN A 151 -16.96 -17.50 -11.00
N ASN A 152 -16.36 -18.61 -11.42
CA ASN A 152 -17.12 -19.79 -11.89
C ASN A 152 -16.57 -21.17 -11.43
N ASP A 153 -15.39 -21.24 -10.80
CA ASP A 153 -14.77 -22.52 -10.42
C ASP A 153 -14.60 -22.62 -8.88
N PRO A 154 -15.28 -23.57 -8.20
CA PRO A 154 -15.15 -23.78 -6.75
C PRO A 154 -13.73 -24.05 -6.26
N ALA A 155 -12.89 -24.71 -7.07
CA ALA A 155 -11.48 -24.93 -6.73
C ALA A 155 -10.69 -23.63 -6.76
N VAL A 156 -10.95 -22.75 -7.74
CA VAL A 156 -10.32 -21.42 -7.84
C VAL A 156 -10.78 -20.50 -6.72
N ILE A 157 -12.06 -20.54 -6.34
CA ILE A 157 -12.61 -19.76 -5.21
C ILE A 157 -11.88 -20.12 -3.92
N ARG A 158 -11.69 -21.41 -3.63
CA ARG A 158 -10.99 -21.87 -2.42
C ARG A 158 -9.55 -21.36 -2.34
N GLU A 159 -8.87 -21.21 -3.47
CA GLU A 159 -7.50 -20.70 -3.52
C GLU A 159 -7.43 -19.16 -3.66
N GLY A 160 -8.57 -18.50 -3.91
CA GLY A 160 -8.66 -17.06 -4.14
C GLY A 160 -8.14 -16.59 -5.50
N GLY A 161 -7.94 -17.51 -6.44
CA GLY A 161 -7.26 -17.27 -7.72
C GLY A 161 -6.39 -18.47 -8.12
N TYR A 162 -5.65 -18.34 -9.20
CA TYR A 162 -4.76 -19.39 -9.68
C TYR A 162 -3.42 -18.85 -10.19
N PRO A 163 -2.33 -19.63 -10.09
CA PRO A 163 -1.05 -19.25 -10.63
C PRO A 163 -1.02 -19.41 -12.16
N LEU A 164 -0.32 -18.49 -12.82
CA LEU A 164 0.10 -18.55 -14.21
C LEU A 164 1.63 -18.48 -14.26
N PRO A 165 2.28 -19.04 -15.30
CA PRO A 165 3.71 -18.86 -15.51
C PRO A 165 4.09 -17.37 -15.56
N PRO A 166 5.30 -16.99 -15.10
CA PRO A 166 5.79 -15.62 -15.24
C PRO A 166 5.77 -15.21 -16.72
N PRO A 167 5.21 -14.04 -17.06
CA PRO A 167 5.25 -13.51 -18.42
C PRO A 167 6.69 -13.18 -18.82
N SER A 168 6.97 -13.28 -20.12
CA SER A 168 8.25 -12.79 -20.67
C SER A 168 8.31 -11.26 -20.65
N GLY A 169 9.52 -10.72 -20.66
CA GLY A 169 9.79 -9.29 -20.67
C GLY A 169 10.48 -8.81 -19.40
N TYR A 170 10.45 -7.50 -19.19
CA TYR A 170 11.13 -6.85 -18.08
C TYR A 170 10.13 -6.07 -17.21
N PHE A 171 10.25 -6.26 -15.90
CA PHE A 171 9.30 -5.78 -14.90
C PHE A 171 10.06 -5.05 -13.80
N ILE A 172 9.45 -4.01 -13.25
CA ILE A 172 9.88 -3.41 -11.99
C ILE A 172 9.05 -4.00 -10.86
N ASP A 173 9.70 -4.24 -9.72
CA ASP A 173 9.02 -4.64 -8.48
C ASP A 173 8.52 -3.37 -7.78
N PHE A 174 7.25 -3.04 -7.98
CA PHE A 174 6.65 -1.84 -7.37
C PHE A 174 6.64 -1.96 -5.84
N THR A 175 6.35 -3.15 -5.32
CA THR A 175 6.32 -3.39 -3.87
C THR A 175 7.69 -3.12 -3.26
N GLU A 176 8.78 -3.58 -3.88
CA GLU A 176 10.13 -3.28 -3.41
C GLU A 176 10.45 -1.78 -3.44
N LEU A 177 10.08 -1.08 -4.52
CA LEU A 177 10.30 0.37 -4.62
C LEU A 177 9.51 1.14 -3.54
N ALA A 178 8.27 0.74 -3.27
CA ALA A 178 7.46 1.31 -2.21
C ALA A 178 8.09 1.07 -0.83
N GLU A 179 8.52 -0.16 -0.55
CA GLU A 179 9.15 -0.53 0.72
C GLU A 179 10.44 0.26 1.00
N ARG A 180 11.25 0.54 -0.05
CA ARG A 180 12.46 1.39 0.07
C ARG A 180 12.14 2.83 0.50
N GLU A 181 10.96 3.32 0.14
CA GLU A 181 10.44 4.61 0.58
C GLU A 181 9.52 4.47 1.81
N GLY A 182 9.59 3.36 2.55
CA GLY A 182 8.86 3.15 3.80
C GLY A 182 7.35 2.96 3.63
N TRP A 183 6.86 2.74 2.40
CA TRP A 183 5.47 2.40 2.12
C TRP A 183 5.32 0.90 2.07
N THR A 184 4.52 0.36 2.99
CA THR A 184 4.29 -1.09 3.11
C THR A 184 2.86 -1.42 2.70
N ARG A 185 2.71 -2.45 1.88
CA ARG A 185 1.43 -3.10 1.62
C ARG A 185 0.86 -3.76 2.87
N ILE A 186 -0.44 -3.97 2.89
CA ILE A 186 -1.14 -4.76 3.91
C ILE A 186 -1.42 -6.19 3.40
N PRO A 187 -1.67 -7.17 4.29
CA PRO A 187 -2.12 -8.49 3.85
C PRO A 187 -3.55 -8.44 3.35
N GLY A 188 -3.93 -9.40 2.52
CA GLY A 188 -5.34 -9.66 2.22
C GLY A 188 -6.09 -10.04 3.50
N LEU A 189 -7.30 -9.51 3.66
CA LEU A 189 -8.12 -9.67 4.85
C LEU A 189 -8.54 -11.13 5.03
N THR A 190 -8.56 -11.56 6.29
CA THR A 190 -9.01 -12.89 6.71
C THR A 190 -9.98 -12.75 7.86
N ALA A 191 -10.69 -13.83 8.21
CA ALA A 191 -11.66 -13.80 9.29
C ALA A 191 -11.00 -13.29 10.60
N PRO A 192 -11.71 -12.49 11.41
CA PRO A 192 -13.13 -12.12 11.25
C PRO A 192 -13.39 -10.95 10.29
N ASP A 193 -12.35 -10.24 9.85
CA ASP A 193 -12.48 -8.94 9.15
C ASP A 193 -12.74 -9.06 7.64
N GLY A 194 -12.49 -10.23 7.05
CA GLY A 194 -12.75 -10.48 5.64
C GLY A 194 -12.43 -11.91 5.19
N ASP A 195 -12.51 -12.14 3.89
CA ASP A 195 -12.04 -13.35 3.24
C ASP A 195 -11.53 -13.02 1.84
N TRP A 196 -10.24 -12.69 1.76
CA TRP A 196 -9.56 -12.32 0.51
C TRP A 196 -9.69 -13.36 -0.58
N ARG A 197 -9.98 -14.63 -0.25
CA ARG A 197 -10.18 -15.68 -1.26
C ARG A 197 -11.53 -15.52 -1.93
N LYS A 198 -12.55 -15.20 -1.14
CA LYS A 198 -13.93 -15.09 -1.59
C LYS A 198 -14.27 -13.71 -2.14
N TYR A 199 -13.82 -12.65 -1.48
CA TYR A 199 -14.17 -11.28 -1.82
C TYR A 199 -12.99 -10.58 -2.49
N TYR A 200 -13.25 -9.93 -3.62
CA TYR A 200 -12.20 -9.28 -4.40
C TYR A 200 -11.56 -8.12 -3.63
N ASN A 201 -12.36 -7.28 -2.96
CA ASN A 201 -11.87 -6.11 -2.23
C ASN A 201 -10.93 -6.49 -1.09
N ASP A 202 -11.20 -7.61 -0.43
CA ASP A 202 -10.42 -8.12 0.68
C ASP A 202 -8.99 -8.54 0.28
N ILE A 203 -8.61 -8.49 -0.99
CA ILE A 203 -7.24 -8.79 -1.43
C ILE A 203 -6.24 -7.66 -1.08
N GLU A 204 -6.70 -6.41 -1.02
CA GLU A 204 -5.96 -5.23 -0.56
C GLU A 204 -4.58 -4.96 -1.22
N TYR A 205 -4.27 -5.57 -2.37
CA TYR A 205 -2.93 -5.42 -2.99
C TYR A 205 -2.61 -3.99 -3.41
N TRP A 206 -3.63 -3.15 -3.62
CA TRP A 206 -3.50 -1.74 -4.00
C TRP A 206 -3.19 -0.82 -2.83
N HIS A 207 -3.41 -1.27 -1.59
CA HIS A 207 -3.34 -0.44 -0.39
C HIS A 207 -1.94 -0.42 0.20
N TYR A 208 -1.33 0.76 0.28
CA TYR A 208 -0.01 0.99 0.87
C TYR A 208 -0.09 2.03 1.98
N GLU A 209 0.64 1.78 3.06
CA GLU A 209 0.66 2.63 4.25
C GLU A 209 2.10 2.96 4.67
N ARG A 210 2.29 4.13 5.27
CA ARG A 210 3.55 4.55 5.90
C ARG A 210 3.34 4.95 7.35
N ARG A 211 3.43 3.95 8.24
CA ARG A 211 3.07 4.10 9.66
C ARG A 211 4.15 4.79 10.52
N ASP A 212 5.43 4.71 10.14
CA ASP A 212 6.56 5.29 10.89
C ASP A 212 6.53 4.97 12.42
N ASN A 213 6.11 3.75 12.80
CA ASN A 213 5.90 3.31 14.19
C ASN A 213 4.91 4.13 15.02
N LEU A 214 4.03 4.90 14.39
CA LEU A 214 2.95 5.61 15.07
C LEU A 214 1.79 4.66 15.34
N THR A 215 1.11 4.85 16.48
CA THR A 215 -0.26 4.37 16.61
C THR A 215 -1.16 5.15 15.65
N TRP A 216 -2.35 4.61 15.34
CA TRP A 216 -3.30 5.33 14.51
C TRP A 216 -3.68 6.68 15.13
N TYR A 217 -3.90 6.72 16.46
CA TYR A 217 -4.24 7.95 17.17
C TYR A 217 -3.10 8.99 17.13
N ASP A 218 -1.85 8.56 17.32
CA ASP A 218 -0.69 9.45 17.20
C ASP A 218 -0.58 10.05 15.79
N ALA A 219 -0.83 9.24 14.76
CA ALA A 219 -0.84 9.69 13.38
C ALA A 219 -1.99 10.70 13.12
N MET A 220 -3.18 10.46 13.65
CA MET A 220 -4.32 11.40 13.58
C MET A 220 -4.00 12.73 14.28
N MET A 221 -3.30 12.69 15.42
CA MET A 221 -2.86 13.89 16.15
C MET A 221 -1.85 14.75 15.39
N LEU A 222 -1.17 14.19 14.38
CA LEU A 222 -0.31 14.96 13.49
C LEU A 222 -1.10 15.74 12.44
N VAL A 223 -2.29 15.28 12.05
CA VAL A 223 -3.10 15.89 10.96
C VAL A 223 -4.35 16.62 11.45
N HIS A 224 -4.78 16.39 12.70
CA HIS A 224 -5.93 17.06 13.30
C HIS A 224 -5.57 17.75 14.63
N PRO A 225 -6.20 18.91 14.92
CA PRO A 225 -6.17 19.48 16.27
C PRO A 225 -6.81 18.52 17.29
N PRO A 226 -6.30 18.44 18.54
CA PRO A 226 -6.82 17.52 19.56
C PRO A 226 -8.32 17.68 19.82
N ALA A 227 -8.80 18.92 19.89
CA ALA A 227 -10.22 19.23 20.08
C ALA A 227 -11.10 18.63 18.97
N ARG A 228 -10.66 18.76 17.71
CA ARG A 228 -11.38 18.18 16.57
C ARG A 228 -11.35 16.66 16.59
N LEU A 229 -10.24 16.05 16.99
CA LEU A 229 -10.13 14.59 17.10
C LEU A 229 -11.07 14.05 18.19
N ALA A 230 -11.14 14.71 19.35
CA ALA A 230 -12.00 14.32 20.47
C ALA A 230 -13.51 14.37 20.17
N GLU A 231 -13.93 15.17 19.19
CA GLU A 231 -15.32 15.16 18.69
C GLU A 231 -15.72 13.82 18.09
N TRP A 232 -14.77 13.05 17.54
CA TRP A 232 -15.04 11.79 16.83
C TRP A 232 -14.48 10.57 17.55
N VAL A 233 -13.37 10.73 18.27
CA VAL A 233 -12.58 9.63 18.81
C VAL A 233 -12.47 9.77 20.32
N SER A 234 -13.15 8.88 21.05
CA SER A 234 -12.95 8.63 22.47
C SER A 234 -13.27 7.18 22.78
N ARG A 235 -12.63 6.56 23.79
CA ARG A 235 -12.94 5.18 24.17
C ARG A 235 -14.44 4.92 24.34
N ALA A 236 -15.15 5.81 25.03
CA ALA A 236 -16.61 5.69 25.21
C ALA A 236 -17.36 5.59 23.88
N LYS A 237 -17.10 6.50 22.93
CA LYS A 237 -17.76 6.49 21.60
C LYS A 237 -17.43 5.24 20.81
N LEU A 238 -16.22 4.70 20.95
CA LEU A 238 -15.77 3.54 20.18
C LEU A 238 -16.25 2.23 20.77
N PHE A 239 -16.37 2.13 22.08
CA PHE A 239 -17.07 1.02 22.72
C PHE A 239 -18.52 0.91 22.23
N ASP A 240 -19.23 2.04 22.13
CA ASP A 240 -20.61 2.07 21.61
C ASP A 240 -20.69 1.62 20.13
N GLN A 241 -19.59 1.69 19.39
CA GLN A 241 -19.46 1.22 18.00
C GLN A 241 -18.93 -0.21 17.89
N GLY A 242 -18.76 -0.92 19.00
CA GLY A 242 -18.32 -2.32 19.04
C GLY A 242 -16.80 -2.53 19.01
N TYR A 243 -16.00 -1.47 19.18
CA TYR A 243 -14.54 -1.62 19.31
C TYR A 243 -14.19 -2.21 20.69
N GLY A 244 -13.40 -3.28 20.70
CA GLY A 244 -12.91 -3.90 21.94
C GLY A 244 -11.76 -3.11 22.57
N ALA A 245 -11.55 -3.27 23.88
CA ALA A 245 -10.55 -2.51 24.64
C ALA A 245 -9.13 -2.73 24.11
N GLU A 246 -8.78 -3.98 23.78
CA GLU A 246 -7.48 -4.34 23.21
C GLU A 246 -7.21 -3.63 21.88
N MET A 247 -8.21 -3.56 21.00
CA MET A 247 -8.08 -2.84 19.73
C MET A 247 -7.86 -1.34 19.97
N LEU A 248 -8.55 -0.74 20.94
CA LEU A 248 -8.36 0.67 21.28
C LEU A 248 -6.97 0.97 21.85
N ASP A 249 -6.41 0.04 22.64
CA ASP A 249 -5.03 0.11 23.12
C ASP A 249 -4.04 0.05 21.95
N GLN A 250 -4.23 -0.86 20.99
CA GLN A 250 -3.41 -0.95 19.79
C GLN A 250 -3.49 0.30 18.90
N LEU A 251 -4.67 0.92 18.85
CA LEU A 251 -4.88 2.17 18.11
C LEU A 251 -4.33 3.40 18.84
N GLY A 252 -3.92 3.27 20.10
CA GLY A 252 -3.41 4.36 20.93
C GLY A 252 -4.48 5.35 21.39
N VAL A 253 -5.76 4.94 21.39
CA VAL A 253 -6.87 5.83 21.78
C VAL A 253 -6.85 6.04 23.30
N PRO A 254 -6.87 7.29 23.81
CA PRO A 254 -6.91 7.58 25.24
C PRO A 254 -8.26 7.24 25.87
#